data_AF-X1BTK2-F1
#
_entry.id   AF-X1BTK2-F1
#
_cell.length_a   1.000
_cell.length_b   1.000
_cell.length_c   1.000
_cell.angle_alpha   90.00
_cell.angle_beta   90.00
_cell.angle_gamma   90.00
#
_symmetry.space_group_name_H-M   'P 1'
#
loop_
_entity.id
_entity.type
_entity.pdbx_description
1 polymer ?
#
loop_
_entity_poly.entity_id
_entity_poly.type
_entity_poly.pdbx_seq_one_letter_code
_entity_poly.pdbx_strand_id
1 'polypeptide(L)'
;CTVFNSDENGILFYNVNNSRLIGNNCSNNEYCGIYLDESCNNNTISGNIANNNGDYGIYLNNGCSNNNISENTANDNNNEAGIGLEVDCNNNKISGNKINDNSWAGLYLYDCNNNTISGNIANNNEAGIGLEVDCNNNKISGNKINDNSWAGLYLYDCNNNTISGNTANDNDHYGIYLYNGCDNNTISGNTANDNIDIGIRLQDSDDNKIKNNTINRNELGVLLYQSNYNNVSNNNVKDNGCCIYEYECTGNIIENNDCSDSTLQGPIFINGTATGIGAHNWTWAKDQPWCTGSGTWTDPYIIKNLKISGFGLFNGIEIRNSNVFFIIQNCTVFNSDENGILFYNV
;
A
#
# COMPACT_ATOMS: atom_id res chain seq x y z
N CYS A 1 30.89 16.40 12.67
CA CYS A 1 31.79 15.33 13.14
C CYS A 1 31.65 14.10 12.24
N THR A 2 32.67 13.24 12.24
CA THR A 2 32.62 11.93 11.55
C THR A 2 32.79 10.84 12.61
N VAL A 3 31.86 9.91 12.68
CA VAL A 3 31.86 8.75 13.57
C VAL A 3 31.63 7.49 12.73
N PHE A 4 32.52 6.51 12.87
CA PHE A 4 32.52 5.27 12.07
C PHE A 4 33.23 4.17 12.86
N ASN A 5 32.93 2.90 12.55
CA ASN A 5 33.44 1.71 13.22
C ASN A 5 33.23 1.75 14.75
N SER A 6 32.08 2.28 15.19
CA SER A 6 31.62 2.08 16.56
C SER A 6 31.09 0.66 16.71
N ASP A 7 31.44 0.00 17.82
CA ASP A 7 30.87 -1.30 18.22
C ASP A 7 29.38 -1.14 18.66
N GLU A 8 28.88 0.09 18.75
CA GLU A 8 27.46 0.36 18.94
C GLU A 8 26.93 1.38 17.91
N ASN A 9 26.25 2.42 18.41
CA ASN A 9 25.72 3.52 17.61
C ASN A 9 26.82 4.52 17.27
N GLY A 10 26.67 5.26 16.17
CA GLY A 10 27.55 6.38 15.84
C GLY A 10 27.35 7.55 16.81
N ILE A 11 26.11 8.06 16.93
CA ILE A 11 25.75 9.11 17.89
C ILE A 11 24.47 8.72 18.61
N LEU A 12 24.52 8.70 19.95
CA LEU A 12 23.36 8.48 20.82
C LEU A 12 22.94 9.80 21.48
N PHE A 13 21.67 10.15 21.33
CA PHE A 13 20.94 11.11 22.14
C PHE A 13 20.09 10.33 23.14
N TYR A 14 20.29 10.55 24.43
CA TYR A 14 19.50 9.94 25.49
C TYR A 14 18.93 11.03 26.39
N ASN A 15 17.61 11.22 26.39
CA ASN A 15 16.94 12.33 27.09
C ASN A 15 17.50 13.71 26.73
N VAL A 16 17.79 13.92 25.44
CA VAL A 16 18.32 15.17 24.90
C VAL A 16 17.20 15.98 24.26
N ASN A 17 17.07 17.23 24.67
CA ASN A 17 16.01 18.11 24.20
C ASN A 17 16.58 19.41 23.61
N ASN A 18 15.85 20.05 22.70
CA ASN A 18 16.18 21.39 22.15
C ASN A 18 17.58 21.49 21.52
N SER A 19 18.05 20.41 20.92
CA SER A 19 19.42 20.31 20.38
C SER A 19 19.45 20.19 18.87
N ARG A 20 20.63 20.37 18.28
CA ARG A 20 20.84 20.34 16.83
C ARG A 20 22.01 19.45 16.48
N LEU A 21 21.78 18.44 15.65
CA LEU A 21 22.79 17.58 15.05
C LEU A 21 22.81 17.83 13.54
N ILE A 22 23.82 18.56 13.06
CA ILE A 22 23.85 19.06 11.68
C ILE A 22 25.17 18.72 10.97
N GLY A 23 25.07 18.19 9.75
CA GLY A 23 26.24 18.02 8.87
C GLY A 23 27.25 16.99 9.37
N ASN A 24 26.80 15.94 10.05
CA ASN A 24 27.66 14.87 10.57
C ASN A 24 27.65 13.65 9.66
N ASN A 25 28.71 12.85 9.71
CA ASN A 25 28.76 11.55 9.04
C ASN A 25 28.87 10.46 10.11
N CYS A 26 27.83 9.64 10.25
CA CYS A 26 27.70 8.53 11.18
C CYS A 26 27.50 7.22 10.39
N SER A 27 28.46 6.87 9.54
CA SER A 27 28.37 5.70 8.65
C SER A 27 29.25 4.56 9.12
N ASN A 28 28.93 3.32 8.74
CA ASN A 28 29.71 2.11 9.07
C ASN A 28 29.82 1.84 10.57
N ASN A 29 28.72 1.93 11.31
CA ASN A 29 28.64 1.54 12.72
C ASN A 29 27.90 0.22 12.86
N GLU A 30 28.16 -0.53 13.94
CA GLU A 30 27.60 -1.86 14.14
C GLU A 30 26.08 -1.86 14.34
N TYR A 31 25.51 -0.82 14.96
CA TYR A 31 24.06 -0.66 15.11
C TYR A 31 23.53 0.54 14.33
N CYS A 32 23.07 1.60 15.01
CA CYS A 32 22.49 2.75 14.33
C CYS A 32 23.54 3.83 14.00
N GLY A 33 23.35 4.56 12.92
CA GLY A 33 24.16 5.75 12.65
C GLY A 33 23.89 6.85 13.69
N ILE A 34 22.64 7.27 13.81
CA ILE A 34 22.16 8.25 14.78
C ILE A 34 20.97 7.66 15.53
N TYR A 35 21.04 7.58 16.86
CA TYR A 35 19.96 7.06 17.69
C TYR A 35 19.49 8.13 18.69
N LEU A 36 18.19 8.39 18.71
CA LEU A 36 17.49 9.22 19.69
C LEU A 36 16.62 8.28 20.55
N ASP A 37 16.88 8.27 21.86
CA ASP A 37 16.21 7.41 22.81
C ASP A 37 15.74 8.20 24.04
N GLU A 38 14.68 7.71 24.68
CA GLU A 38 14.14 8.22 25.94
C GLU A 38 13.76 9.70 25.89
N SER A 39 12.61 9.98 25.28
CA SER A 39 12.01 11.33 25.28
C SER A 39 12.94 12.43 24.74
N CYS A 40 13.70 12.15 23.68
CA CYS A 40 14.45 13.19 22.99
C CYS A 40 13.52 14.05 22.16
N ASN A 41 13.18 15.26 22.64
CA ASN A 41 12.18 16.12 22.02
C ASN A 41 12.74 17.45 21.50
N ASN A 42 12.05 18.01 20.50
CA ASN A 42 12.35 19.33 19.94
C ASN A 42 13.78 19.45 19.37
N ASN A 43 14.33 18.35 18.86
CA ASN A 43 15.65 18.34 18.24
C ASN A 43 15.57 18.55 16.74
N THR A 44 16.66 19.04 16.14
CA THR A 44 16.84 19.10 14.69
C THR A 44 17.99 18.18 14.28
N ILE A 45 17.70 17.16 13.51
CA ILE A 45 18.67 16.24 12.90
C ILE A 45 18.67 16.52 11.40
N SER A 46 19.69 17.23 10.91
CA SER A 46 19.65 17.73 9.53
C SER A 46 20.97 17.68 8.76
N GLY A 47 20.92 17.33 7.47
CA GLY A 47 22.10 17.31 6.62
C GLY A 47 23.14 16.25 7.03
N ASN A 48 22.76 15.24 7.82
CA ASN A 48 23.67 14.19 8.25
C ASN A 48 23.70 13.04 7.22
N ILE A 49 24.80 12.28 7.22
CA ILE A 49 24.99 11.06 6.45
C ILE A 49 25.05 9.92 7.45
N ALA A 50 24.15 8.94 7.36
CA ALA A 50 24.09 7.78 8.22
C ALA A 50 23.89 6.52 7.36
N ASN A 51 24.93 6.16 6.62
CA ASN A 51 24.88 5.07 5.64
C ASN A 51 25.61 3.83 6.14
N ASN A 52 25.32 2.67 5.55
CA ASN A 52 26.06 1.43 5.79
C ASN A 52 26.16 1.07 7.28
N ASN A 53 25.14 1.40 8.08
CA ASN A 53 25.08 0.97 9.47
C ASN A 53 24.41 -0.41 9.57
N GLY A 54 24.63 -1.11 10.68
CA GLY A 54 24.17 -2.48 10.85
C GLY A 54 22.66 -2.62 11.00
N ASP A 55 21.98 -1.62 11.59
CA ASP A 55 20.52 -1.59 11.75
C ASP A 55 19.92 -0.35 11.08
N TYR A 56 19.68 0.72 11.84
CA TYR A 56 19.08 1.95 11.31
C TYR A 56 20.11 3.00 10.87
N GLY A 57 19.81 3.78 9.84
CA GLY A 57 20.54 5.02 9.59
C GLY A 57 20.28 6.04 10.70
N ILE A 58 18.99 6.41 10.86
CA ILE A 58 18.53 7.31 11.92
C ILE A 58 17.34 6.65 12.64
N TYR A 59 17.45 6.47 13.95
CA TYR A 59 16.42 5.83 14.76
C TYR A 59 15.92 6.76 15.88
N LEU A 60 14.60 6.83 16.04
CA LEU A 60 13.93 7.49 17.15
C LEU A 60 13.10 6.44 17.90
N ASN A 61 13.27 6.33 19.21
CA ASN A 61 12.54 5.38 20.04
C ASN A 61 12.04 6.00 21.36
N ASN A 62 11.06 5.38 21.99
CA ASN A 62 10.63 5.67 23.37
C ASN A 62 10.25 7.15 23.59
N GLY A 63 9.24 7.62 22.87
CA GLY A 63 8.66 8.95 23.11
C GLY A 63 9.43 10.12 22.51
N CYS A 64 10.34 9.88 21.56
CA CYS A 64 11.08 10.94 20.87
C CYS A 64 10.16 11.74 19.94
N SER A 65 9.62 12.85 20.42
CA SER A 65 8.55 13.63 19.78
C SER A 65 8.96 15.05 19.38
N ASN A 66 8.22 15.65 18.45
CA ASN A 66 8.44 17.05 18.01
C ASN A 66 9.83 17.30 17.40
N ASN A 67 10.48 16.28 16.84
CA ASN A 67 11.78 16.42 16.19
C ASN A 67 11.63 16.77 14.70
N ASN A 68 12.64 17.45 14.15
CA ASN A 68 12.76 17.74 12.73
C ASN A 68 13.93 16.95 12.13
N ILE A 69 13.61 15.93 11.35
CA ILE A 69 14.55 15.04 10.66
C ILE A 69 14.55 15.41 9.18
N SER A 70 15.54 16.18 8.73
CA SER A 70 15.47 16.80 7.41
C SER A 70 16.78 16.83 6.62
N GLU A 71 16.71 16.60 5.31
CA GLU A 71 17.87 16.65 4.40
C GLU A 71 19.00 15.68 4.78
N ASN A 72 18.69 14.59 5.49
CA ASN A 72 19.67 13.55 5.79
C ASN A 72 19.78 12.54 4.63
N THR A 73 20.93 11.87 4.55
CA THR A 73 21.14 10.69 3.71
C THR A 73 21.29 9.48 4.62
N ALA A 74 20.43 8.49 4.47
CA ALA A 74 20.43 7.27 5.27
C ALA A 74 20.21 6.06 4.35
N ASN A 75 21.26 5.70 3.62
CA ASN A 75 21.23 4.65 2.61
C ASN A 75 22.05 3.43 3.01
N ASP A 76 21.79 2.30 2.34
CA ASP A 76 22.59 1.09 2.47
C ASP A 76 22.67 0.57 3.92
N ASN A 77 21.69 0.90 4.77
CA ASN A 77 21.63 0.37 6.14
C ASN A 77 21.04 -1.03 6.13
N ASN A 78 21.58 -1.87 6.99
CA ASN A 78 21.34 -3.31 6.98
C ASN A 78 20.30 -3.68 8.06
N ASN A 79 19.72 -4.87 7.96
CA ASN A 79 18.69 -5.44 8.85
C ASN A 79 17.33 -4.72 8.88
N GLU A 80 17.27 -3.41 9.07
CA GLU A 80 16.03 -2.68 9.35
C GLU A 80 15.77 -1.56 8.31
N ALA A 81 15.70 -0.29 8.74
CA ALA A 81 15.31 0.82 7.89
C ALA A 81 16.37 1.93 7.78
N GLY A 82 16.29 2.75 6.73
CA GLY A 82 17.12 3.94 6.67
C GLY A 82 16.74 4.96 7.76
N ILE A 83 15.44 5.21 7.96
CA ILE A 83 14.92 6.01 9.08
C ILE A 83 13.80 5.26 9.80
N GLY A 84 13.96 5.00 11.09
CA GLY A 84 12.97 4.32 11.95
C GLY A 84 12.41 5.23 13.04
N LEU A 85 11.11 5.13 13.30
CA LEU A 85 10.42 5.73 14.45
C LEU A 85 9.61 4.63 15.14
N GLU A 86 9.87 4.38 16.42
CA GLU A 86 9.16 3.35 17.18
C GLU A 86 8.73 3.86 18.55
N VAL A 87 7.59 3.34 19.04
CA VAL A 87 7.09 3.53 20.42
C VAL A 87 6.92 5.00 20.80
N ASP A 88 5.72 5.53 20.60
CA ASP A 88 5.30 6.87 21.03
C ASP A 88 6.13 8.03 20.41
N CYS A 89 6.83 7.80 19.29
CA CYS A 89 7.56 8.85 18.58
C CYS A 89 6.61 9.70 17.72
N ASN A 90 5.97 10.66 18.38
CA ASN A 90 4.85 11.42 17.86
C ASN A 90 5.22 12.83 17.38
N ASN A 91 4.39 13.42 16.50
CA ASN A 91 4.52 14.81 16.08
C ASN A 91 5.89 15.18 15.44
N ASN A 92 6.61 14.22 14.89
CA ASN A 92 7.86 14.45 14.20
C ASN A 92 7.64 14.90 12.76
N LYS A 93 8.56 15.70 12.24
CA LYS A 93 8.62 16.10 10.84
C LYS A 93 9.81 15.40 10.18
N ILE A 94 9.54 14.56 9.19
CA ILE A 94 10.54 13.85 8.40
C ILE A 94 10.46 14.35 6.97
N SER A 95 11.43 15.16 6.52
CA SER A 95 11.32 15.79 5.21
C SER A 95 12.61 15.97 4.41
N GLY A 96 12.55 15.72 3.11
CA GLY A 96 13.69 15.97 2.21
C GLY A 96 14.85 15.00 2.39
N ASN A 97 14.64 13.85 3.05
CA ASN A 97 15.69 12.87 3.27
C ASN A 97 15.82 11.95 2.04
N LYS A 98 17.04 11.47 1.81
CA LYS A 98 17.34 10.39 0.84
C LYS A 98 17.56 9.10 1.63
N ILE A 99 16.73 8.10 1.37
CA ILE A 99 16.57 6.91 2.21
C ILE A 99 16.46 5.68 1.32
N ASN A 100 17.53 5.38 0.60
CA ASN A 100 17.52 4.41 -0.47
C ASN A 100 18.35 3.17 -0.14
N ASP A 101 18.07 2.09 -0.87
CA ASP A 101 18.94 0.91 -0.89
C ASP A 101 19.11 0.27 0.51
N ASN A 102 18.12 0.41 1.40
CA ASN A 102 18.11 -0.24 2.72
C ASN A 102 17.44 -1.62 2.62
N SER A 103 17.84 -2.54 3.50
CA SER A 103 17.46 -3.96 3.38
C SER A 103 15.97 -4.23 3.50
N TRP A 104 15.26 -3.51 4.39
CA TRP A 104 13.82 -3.65 4.56
C TRP A 104 13.09 -2.37 4.15
N ALA A 105 13.00 -1.39 5.05
CA ALA A 105 12.24 -0.17 4.78
C ALA A 105 13.14 1.02 4.46
N GLY A 106 12.69 1.91 3.57
CA GLY A 106 13.27 3.26 3.50
C GLY A 106 12.97 3.99 4.81
N LEU A 107 11.68 4.23 5.06
CA LEU A 107 11.19 4.88 6.27
C LEU A 107 10.15 4.00 6.97
N TYR A 108 10.37 3.71 8.24
CA TYR A 108 9.52 2.82 9.04
C TYR A 108 8.95 3.51 10.29
N LEU A 109 7.67 3.30 10.55
CA LEU A 109 6.95 3.75 11.75
C LEU A 109 6.27 2.56 12.44
N TYR A 110 6.42 2.46 13.75
CA TYR A 110 5.67 1.53 14.62
C TYR A 110 5.14 2.24 15.86
N ASP A 111 3.83 2.18 16.12
CA ASP A 111 3.16 2.87 17.24
C ASP A 111 3.51 4.38 17.29
N CYS A 112 3.35 5.05 16.14
CA CYS A 112 3.79 6.43 15.94
C CYS A 112 2.73 7.29 15.25
N ASN A 113 2.28 8.33 15.93
CA ASN A 113 1.11 9.12 15.57
C ASN A 113 1.43 10.58 15.25
N ASN A 114 0.59 11.20 14.42
CA ASN A 114 0.63 12.64 14.11
C ASN A 114 1.95 13.12 13.46
N ASN A 115 2.69 12.22 12.80
CA ASN A 115 3.93 12.57 12.11
C ASN A 115 3.65 13.14 10.71
N THR A 116 4.54 14.03 10.24
CA THR A 116 4.51 14.59 8.89
C THR A 116 5.72 14.08 8.10
N ILE A 117 5.46 13.23 7.11
CA ILE A 117 6.46 12.62 6.23
C ILE A 117 6.32 13.24 4.84
N SER A 118 7.28 14.06 4.41
CA SER A 118 7.12 14.80 3.15
C SER A 118 8.38 15.07 2.33
N GLY A 119 8.28 14.94 1.02
CA GLY A 119 9.39 15.24 0.11
C GLY A 119 10.61 14.34 0.28
N ASN A 120 10.45 13.15 0.87
CA ASN A 120 11.53 12.18 0.98
C ASN A 120 11.66 11.36 -0.31
N ILE A 121 12.85 10.83 -0.54
CA ILE A 121 13.15 9.89 -1.62
C ILE A 121 13.48 8.57 -0.94
N ALA A 122 12.61 7.57 -1.06
CA ALA A 122 12.74 6.25 -0.44
C ALA A 122 12.60 5.17 -1.51
N ASN A 123 13.65 5.00 -2.30
CA ASN A 123 13.68 4.11 -3.46
C ASN A 123 14.59 2.90 -3.23
N ASN A 124 14.38 1.83 -4.00
CA ASN A 124 15.22 0.62 -3.98
C ASN A 124 15.32 -0.05 -2.61
N ASN A 125 14.30 0.08 -1.78
CA ASN A 125 14.17 -0.69 -0.53
C ASN A 125 13.22 -1.88 -0.79
N GLU A 126 12.98 -2.75 0.20
CA GLU A 126 11.90 -3.71 0.09
C GLU A 126 10.53 -3.00 0.19
N ALA A 127 10.34 -2.25 1.26
CA ALA A 127 9.24 -1.29 1.40
C ALA A 127 9.79 0.14 1.35
N GLY A 128 9.21 1.02 0.54
CA GLY A 128 9.68 2.41 0.51
C GLY A 128 9.33 3.17 1.80
N ILE A 129 8.04 3.21 2.14
CA ILE A 129 7.53 3.77 3.41
C ILE A 129 6.55 2.79 4.05
N GLY A 130 6.87 2.30 5.25
CA GLY A 130 6.04 1.38 6.03
C GLY A 130 5.51 2.01 7.32
N LEU A 131 4.21 1.85 7.58
CA LEU A 131 3.54 2.19 8.83
C LEU A 131 2.89 0.93 9.38
N GLU A 132 3.23 0.52 10.60
CA GLU A 132 2.69 -0.69 11.21
C GLU A 132 2.19 -0.43 12.62
N VAL A 133 1.01 -0.96 12.94
CA VAL A 133 0.42 -1.00 14.28
C VAL A 133 0.28 0.39 14.94
N ASP A 134 -0.96 0.85 15.07
CA ASP A 134 -1.29 2.09 15.79
C ASP A 134 -0.58 3.37 15.27
N CYS A 135 -0.14 3.37 14.01
CA CYS A 135 0.41 4.56 13.36
C CYS A 135 -0.71 5.41 12.74
N ASN A 136 -1.42 6.17 13.58
CA ASN A 136 -2.60 6.92 13.19
C ASN A 136 -2.34 8.42 12.97
N ASN A 137 -3.23 9.05 12.20
CA ASN A 137 -3.24 10.51 11.98
C ASN A 137 -1.93 11.07 11.37
N ASN A 138 -1.16 10.23 10.66
CA ASN A 138 0.04 10.65 9.97
C ASN A 138 -0.28 11.29 8.62
N LYS A 139 0.54 12.25 8.20
CA LYS A 139 0.48 12.89 6.89
C LYS A 139 1.68 12.48 6.05
N ILE A 140 1.45 11.70 5.01
CA ILE A 140 2.46 11.24 4.06
C ILE A 140 2.24 11.94 2.72
N SER A 141 3.12 12.88 2.35
CA SER A 141 2.88 13.70 1.15
C SER A 141 4.10 14.10 0.32
N GLY A 142 3.96 14.04 -1.01
CA GLY A 142 5.02 14.52 -1.92
C GLY A 142 6.29 13.68 -1.88
N ASN A 143 6.24 12.43 -1.41
CA ASN A 143 7.40 11.55 -1.39
C ASN A 143 7.56 10.83 -2.74
N LYS A 144 8.81 10.53 -3.10
CA LYS A 144 9.15 9.64 -4.22
C LYS A 144 9.52 8.28 -3.63
N ILE A 145 8.76 7.25 -4.00
CA ILE A 145 8.74 5.95 -3.34
C ILE A 145 8.72 4.84 -4.42
N ASN A 146 9.75 4.85 -5.27
CA ASN A 146 9.77 4.03 -6.48
C ASN A 146 10.77 2.90 -6.39
N ASP A 147 10.64 1.95 -7.32
CA ASP A 147 11.65 0.92 -7.55
C ASP A 147 11.89 0.04 -6.30
N ASN A 148 10.88 -0.09 -5.43
CA ASN A 148 10.97 -0.94 -4.24
C ASN A 148 10.53 -2.38 -4.57
N SER A 149 11.20 -3.37 -3.98
CA SER A 149 11.01 -4.78 -4.35
C SER A 149 9.74 -5.43 -3.78
N TRP A 150 8.95 -4.68 -3.01
CA TRP A 150 7.63 -5.11 -2.56
C TRP A 150 6.60 -4.01 -2.72
N ALA A 151 6.57 -3.05 -1.81
CA ALA A 151 5.58 -1.99 -1.81
C ALA A 151 6.23 -0.62 -1.82
N GLY A 152 5.66 0.33 -2.57
CA GLY A 152 6.01 1.73 -2.42
C GLY A 152 5.62 2.20 -1.02
N LEU A 153 4.33 2.26 -0.73
CA LEU A 153 3.80 2.67 0.56
C LEU A 153 2.89 1.59 1.16
N TYR A 154 3.21 1.14 2.38
CA TYR A 154 2.52 0.07 3.09
C TYR A 154 1.99 0.54 4.45
N LEU A 155 0.72 0.22 4.74
CA LEU A 155 0.07 0.41 6.03
C LEU A 155 -0.47 -0.93 6.55
N TYR A 156 -0.24 -1.20 7.83
CA TYR A 156 -0.81 -2.34 8.56
C TYR A 156 -1.46 -1.87 9.87
N ASP A 157 -2.76 -2.09 10.05
CA ASP A 157 -3.50 -1.70 11.26
C ASP A 157 -3.29 -0.22 11.64
N CYS A 158 -3.51 0.64 10.64
CA CYS A 158 -3.21 2.08 10.69
C CYS A 158 -4.36 2.91 10.13
N ASN A 159 -4.88 3.84 10.95
CA ASN A 159 -6.12 4.54 10.70
C ASN A 159 -5.95 6.06 10.56
N ASN A 160 -6.91 6.70 9.90
CA ASN A 160 -7.02 8.16 9.82
C ASN A 160 -5.79 8.87 9.21
N ASN A 161 -5.01 8.17 8.38
CA ASN A 161 -3.85 8.74 7.71
C ASN A 161 -4.23 9.49 6.43
N THR A 162 -3.44 10.52 6.09
CA THR A 162 -3.55 11.25 4.83
C THR A 162 -2.35 10.97 3.94
N ILE A 163 -2.58 10.22 2.87
CA ILE A 163 -1.58 9.84 1.86
C ILE A 163 -1.86 10.67 0.60
N SER A 164 -1.02 11.67 0.31
CA SER A 164 -1.31 12.61 -0.78
C SER A 164 -0.14 13.10 -1.62
N GLY A 165 -0.31 13.14 -2.94
CA GLY A 165 0.72 13.67 -3.83
C GLY A 165 2.01 12.86 -3.88
N ASN A 166 2.00 11.60 -3.42
CA ASN A 166 3.17 10.73 -3.49
C ASN A 166 3.31 10.12 -4.89
N THR A 167 4.53 9.82 -5.30
CA THR A 167 4.83 9.04 -6.50
C THR A 167 5.37 7.69 -6.04
N ALA A 168 4.60 6.63 -6.26
CA ALA A 168 4.91 5.25 -5.88
C ALA A 168 4.83 4.36 -7.12
N ASN A 169 5.79 4.52 -8.02
CA ASN A 169 5.82 3.85 -9.31
C ASN A 169 6.87 2.75 -9.35
N ASP A 170 6.74 1.86 -10.34
CA ASP A 170 7.79 0.91 -10.70
C ASP A 170 8.17 -0.01 -9.51
N ASN A 171 7.24 -0.27 -8.57
CA ASN A 171 7.46 -1.21 -7.48
C ASN A 171 7.08 -2.62 -7.92
N ASP A 172 7.80 -3.62 -7.40
CA ASP A 172 7.70 -5.01 -7.87
C ASP A 172 6.36 -5.69 -7.52
N HIS A 173 5.56 -5.11 -6.62
CA HIS A 173 4.19 -5.58 -6.36
C HIS A 173 3.20 -4.42 -6.28
N TYR A 174 3.28 -3.61 -5.23
CA TYR A 174 2.23 -2.64 -4.89
C TYR A 174 2.71 -1.20 -4.92
N GLY A 175 1.93 -0.30 -5.51
CA GLY A 175 2.17 1.14 -5.36
C GLY A 175 1.82 1.60 -3.94
N ILE A 176 0.55 1.44 -3.56
CA ILE A 176 0.03 1.75 -2.22
C ILE A 176 -0.78 0.56 -1.71
N TYR A 177 -0.44 0.04 -0.52
CA TYR A 177 -1.11 -1.09 0.10
C TYR A 177 -1.57 -0.78 1.52
N LEU A 178 -2.86 -0.95 1.78
CA LEU A 178 -3.48 -0.91 3.11
C LEU A 178 -3.95 -2.32 3.48
N TYR A 179 -3.54 -2.79 4.66
CA TYR A 179 -3.81 -4.14 5.11
C TYR A 179 -4.29 -4.18 6.58
N ASN A 180 -5.27 -5.05 6.85
CA ASN A 180 -5.64 -5.50 8.18
C ASN A 180 -6.12 -4.36 9.10
N GLY A 181 -7.30 -3.81 8.81
CA GLY A 181 -7.95 -2.78 9.64
C GLY A 181 -7.45 -1.37 9.40
N CYS A 182 -7.00 -1.04 8.17
CA CYS A 182 -6.59 0.31 7.83
C CYS A 182 -7.80 1.17 7.43
N ASP A 183 -8.52 1.67 8.41
CA ASP A 183 -9.78 2.38 8.19
C ASP A 183 -9.62 3.91 8.15
N ASN A 184 -10.60 4.58 7.54
CA ASN A 184 -10.75 6.04 7.54
C ASN A 184 -9.54 6.80 6.95
N ASN A 185 -8.74 6.16 6.10
CA ASN A 185 -7.61 6.80 5.43
C ASN A 185 -8.05 7.58 4.19
N THR A 186 -7.31 8.64 3.86
CA THR A 186 -7.50 9.41 2.62
C THR A 186 -6.29 9.27 1.72
N ILE A 187 -6.48 8.63 0.56
CA ILE A 187 -5.48 8.41 -0.47
C ILE A 187 -5.84 9.31 -1.66
N SER A 188 -5.11 10.42 -1.84
CA SER A 188 -5.49 11.40 -2.87
C SER A 188 -4.37 12.09 -3.63
N GLY A 189 -4.53 12.25 -4.95
CA GLY A 189 -3.53 12.93 -5.78
C GLY A 189 -2.22 12.17 -5.92
N ASN A 190 -2.18 10.87 -5.59
CA ASN A 190 -0.98 10.05 -5.73
C ASN A 190 -0.84 9.55 -7.17
N THR A 191 0.39 9.24 -7.55
CA THR A 191 0.73 8.54 -8.79
C THR A 191 1.25 7.16 -8.43
N ALA A 192 0.57 6.11 -8.87
CA ALA A 192 0.92 4.71 -8.61
C ALA A 192 0.89 3.93 -9.94
N ASN A 193 1.86 4.22 -10.81
CA ASN A 193 1.94 3.65 -12.14
C ASN A 193 2.99 2.56 -12.23
N ASP A 194 2.84 1.68 -13.22
CA ASP A 194 3.89 0.73 -13.61
C ASP A 194 4.33 -0.19 -12.46
N ASN A 195 3.49 -0.38 -11.44
CA ASN A 195 3.71 -1.41 -10.42
C ASN A 195 3.28 -2.75 -11.02
N ILE A 196 4.07 -3.80 -10.79
CA ILE A 196 3.90 -5.07 -11.50
C ILE A 196 2.50 -5.64 -11.25
N ASP A 197 2.03 -5.65 -10.00
CA ASP A 197 0.75 -6.23 -9.64
C ASP A 197 -0.34 -5.16 -9.55
N ILE A 198 -0.36 -4.37 -8.47
CA ILE A 198 -1.50 -3.52 -8.13
C ILE A 198 -1.07 -2.08 -7.83
N GLY A 199 -1.74 -1.13 -8.46
CA GLY A 199 -1.50 0.29 -8.19
C GLY A 199 -1.90 0.68 -6.77
N ILE A 200 -3.17 0.44 -6.38
CA ILE A 200 -3.67 0.67 -5.02
C ILE A 200 -4.47 -0.56 -4.54
N ARG A 201 -4.05 -1.16 -3.43
CA ARG A 201 -4.73 -2.32 -2.81
C ARG A 201 -5.22 -1.97 -1.40
N LEU A 202 -6.48 -2.29 -1.13
CA LEU A 202 -7.06 -2.33 0.21
C LEU A 202 -7.47 -3.77 0.52
N GLN A 203 -7.06 -4.25 1.69
CA GLN A 203 -7.44 -5.55 2.20
C GLN A 203 -7.90 -5.43 3.66
N ASP A 204 -9.11 -5.92 3.94
CA ASP A 204 -9.71 -5.84 5.27
C ASP A 204 -9.70 -4.39 5.80
N SER A 205 -10.02 -3.41 4.95
CA SER A 205 -9.84 -1.97 5.22
C SER A 205 -11.06 -1.16 4.77
N ASP A 206 -11.78 -0.59 5.73
CA ASP A 206 -13.10 0.01 5.54
C ASP A 206 -13.07 1.55 5.56
N ASP A 207 -14.12 2.18 5.05
CA ASP A 207 -14.36 3.64 5.16
C ASP A 207 -13.23 4.55 4.59
N ASN A 208 -12.42 4.04 3.65
CA ASN A 208 -11.34 4.81 3.03
C ASN A 208 -11.80 5.63 1.82
N LYS A 209 -11.02 6.68 1.50
CA LYS A 209 -11.27 7.56 0.35
C LYS A 209 -10.09 7.51 -0.62
N ILE A 210 -10.31 6.95 -1.81
CA ILE A 210 -9.34 6.89 -2.90
C ILE A 210 -9.80 7.86 -4.00
N LYS A 211 -9.18 9.04 -4.08
CA LYS A 211 -9.63 10.10 -4.99
C LYS A 211 -8.55 10.85 -5.75
N ASN A 212 -8.83 11.22 -7.00
CA ASN A 212 -7.93 12.02 -7.83
C ASN A 212 -6.53 11.42 -8.00
N ASN A 213 -6.39 10.10 -7.93
CA ASN A 213 -5.10 9.42 -8.15
C ASN A 213 -4.90 9.11 -9.63
N THR A 214 -3.64 9.00 -10.04
CA THR A 214 -3.23 8.51 -11.36
C THR A 214 -2.62 7.12 -11.19
N ILE A 215 -3.29 6.09 -11.72
CA ILE A 215 -3.02 4.68 -11.42
C ILE A 215 -3.02 3.90 -12.73
N ASN A 216 -1.91 3.90 -13.46
CA ASN A 216 -1.88 3.40 -14.83
C ASN A 216 -0.85 2.30 -15.03
N ARG A 217 -1.09 1.41 -16.00
CA ARG A 217 -0.15 0.36 -16.43
C ARG A 217 0.27 -0.61 -15.32
N ASN A 218 -0.64 -0.93 -14.41
CA ASN A 218 -0.50 -2.02 -13.45
C ASN A 218 -1.27 -3.26 -13.95
N GLU A 219 -1.03 -4.46 -13.42
CA GLU A 219 -1.89 -5.61 -13.72
C GLU A 219 -3.35 -5.32 -13.30
N LEU A 220 -3.51 -4.65 -12.16
CA LEU A 220 -4.79 -4.16 -11.66
C LEU A 220 -4.64 -2.76 -11.06
N GLY A 221 -5.53 -1.84 -11.42
CA GLY A 221 -5.49 -0.45 -10.95
C GLY A 221 -5.81 -0.33 -9.46
N VAL A 222 -7.06 -0.57 -9.08
CA VAL A 222 -7.51 -0.54 -7.67
C VAL A 222 -8.17 -1.86 -7.26
N LEU A 223 -7.67 -2.50 -6.20
CA LEU A 223 -8.26 -3.70 -5.59
C LEU A 223 -8.89 -3.35 -4.24
N LEU A 224 -10.16 -3.69 -4.07
CA LEU A 224 -10.84 -3.76 -2.77
C LEU A 224 -11.10 -5.22 -2.45
N TYR A 225 -10.47 -5.75 -1.41
CA TYR A 225 -10.63 -7.14 -0.95
C TYR A 225 -11.15 -7.15 0.48
N GLN A 226 -12.34 -7.70 0.70
CA GLN A 226 -13.01 -7.72 2.01
C GLN A 226 -13.04 -6.31 2.65
N SER A 227 -13.23 -5.29 1.83
CA SER A 227 -13.06 -3.88 2.18
C SER A 227 -14.32 -3.09 1.80
N ASN A 228 -15.02 -2.59 2.82
CA ASN A 228 -16.38 -2.09 2.73
C ASN A 228 -16.47 -0.58 2.88
N TYR A 229 -17.56 -0.01 2.38
CA TYR A 229 -17.89 1.42 2.54
C TYR A 229 -16.80 2.41 2.07
N ASN A 230 -15.91 1.96 1.20
CA ASN A 230 -14.86 2.76 0.59
C ASN A 230 -15.43 3.64 -0.55
N ASN A 231 -14.85 4.82 -0.74
CA ASN A 231 -15.16 5.70 -1.85
C ASN A 231 -13.98 5.77 -2.83
N VAL A 232 -14.16 5.21 -4.02
CA VAL A 232 -13.20 5.28 -5.12
C VAL A 232 -13.76 6.23 -6.18
N SER A 233 -13.26 7.47 -6.23
CA SER A 233 -13.83 8.46 -7.14
C SER A 233 -12.82 9.39 -7.82
N ASN A 234 -13.14 9.78 -9.06
CA ASN A 234 -12.35 10.76 -9.82
C ASN A 234 -10.89 10.31 -10.05
N ASN A 235 -10.61 9.01 -10.11
CA ASN A 235 -9.28 8.50 -10.39
C ASN A 235 -9.09 8.30 -11.90
N ASN A 236 -7.85 8.52 -12.37
CA ASN A 236 -7.41 8.18 -13.72
C ASN A 236 -6.74 6.79 -13.65
N VAL A 237 -7.44 5.75 -14.12
CA VAL A 237 -7.09 4.33 -13.89
C VAL A 237 -6.97 3.59 -15.23
N LYS A 238 -6.13 4.10 -16.12
CA LYS A 238 -6.00 3.70 -17.53
C LYS A 238 -4.93 2.67 -17.76
N ASP A 239 -5.04 1.99 -18.90
CA ASP A 239 -4.01 1.06 -19.40
C ASP A 239 -3.65 -0.06 -18.41
N ASN A 240 -4.46 -0.27 -17.37
CA ASN A 240 -4.28 -1.39 -16.45
C ASN A 240 -4.87 -2.66 -17.06
N GLY A 241 -4.42 -3.83 -16.62
CA GLY A 241 -5.08 -5.09 -16.96
C GLY A 241 -6.57 -5.03 -16.59
N CYS A 242 -6.87 -4.77 -15.32
CA CYS A 242 -8.21 -4.43 -14.84
C CYS A 242 -8.23 -3.07 -14.15
N CYS A 243 -9.29 -2.30 -14.36
CA CYS A 243 -9.41 -0.95 -13.79
C CYS A 243 -9.60 -0.98 -12.27
N ILE A 244 -10.77 -1.41 -11.82
CA ILE A 244 -11.14 -1.50 -10.39
C ILE A 244 -11.82 -2.84 -10.19
N TYR A 245 -11.42 -3.57 -9.16
CA TYR A 245 -12.00 -4.87 -8.81
C TYR A 245 -12.38 -4.92 -7.33
N GLU A 246 -13.56 -5.48 -7.07
CA GLU A 246 -14.09 -5.70 -5.73
C GLU A 246 -14.26 -7.20 -5.49
N TYR A 247 -13.79 -7.68 -4.35
CA TYR A 247 -13.96 -9.06 -3.93
C TYR A 247 -14.46 -9.14 -2.49
N GLU A 248 -15.60 -9.81 -2.28
CA GLU A 248 -16.24 -9.95 -0.97
C GLU A 248 -16.46 -8.61 -0.24
N CYS A 249 -16.82 -7.57 -1.00
CA CYS A 249 -17.07 -6.22 -0.47
C CYS A 249 -18.56 -5.89 -0.40
N THR A 250 -18.92 -4.91 0.43
CA THR A 250 -20.25 -4.29 0.44
C THR A 250 -20.17 -2.78 0.62
N GLY A 251 -21.15 -2.06 0.08
CA GLY A 251 -21.37 -0.64 0.37
C GLY A 251 -20.34 0.34 -0.21
N ASN A 252 -19.39 -0.11 -1.04
CA ASN A 252 -18.44 0.78 -1.70
C ASN A 252 -19.14 1.68 -2.74
N ILE A 253 -18.58 2.86 -2.95
CA ILE A 253 -19.01 3.83 -3.97
C ILE A 253 -17.88 3.97 -4.98
N ILE A 254 -18.11 3.51 -6.21
CA ILE A 254 -17.17 3.61 -7.33
C ILE A 254 -17.78 4.51 -8.39
N GLU A 255 -17.29 5.74 -8.54
CA GLU A 255 -17.88 6.72 -9.44
C GLU A 255 -16.84 7.62 -10.12
N ASN A 256 -17.12 8.07 -11.34
CA ASN A 256 -16.28 9.04 -12.06
C ASN A 256 -14.81 8.62 -12.23
N ASN A 257 -14.52 7.31 -12.29
CA ASN A 257 -13.17 6.82 -12.57
C ASN A 257 -13.00 6.60 -14.08
N ASP A 258 -11.88 7.06 -14.62
CA ASP A 258 -11.53 6.87 -16.02
C ASP A 258 -10.79 5.55 -16.21
N CYS A 259 -11.54 4.54 -16.65
CA CYS A 259 -11.07 3.17 -16.89
C CYS A 259 -10.71 2.90 -18.36
N SER A 260 -10.40 3.95 -19.14
CA SER A 260 -10.11 3.76 -20.56
C SER A 260 -8.93 2.80 -20.75
N ASP A 261 -9.00 2.01 -21.83
CA ASP A 261 -7.89 1.16 -22.29
C ASP A 261 -7.51 0.01 -21.34
N SER A 262 -8.33 -0.28 -20.31
CA SER A 262 -8.25 -1.56 -19.58
C SER A 262 -8.82 -2.71 -20.41
N THR A 263 -8.08 -3.83 -20.46
CA THR A 263 -8.31 -4.89 -21.47
C THR A 263 -8.68 -6.26 -20.93
N LEU A 264 -8.56 -6.49 -19.62
CA LEU A 264 -8.86 -7.77 -18.98
C LEU A 264 -10.14 -7.69 -18.15
N GLN A 265 -10.90 -8.78 -18.17
CA GLN A 265 -11.96 -9.02 -17.19
C GLN A 265 -11.30 -9.54 -15.92
N GLY A 266 -11.57 -8.89 -14.78
CA GLY A 266 -11.19 -9.44 -13.47
C GLY A 266 -11.94 -10.74 -13.15
N PRO A 267 -11.56 -11.44 -12.07
CA PRO A 267 -12.17 -12.71 -11.73
C PRO A 267 -13.69 -12.59 -11.55
N ILE A 268 -14.40 -13.69 -11.83
CA ILE A 268 -15.85 -13.74 -11.72
C ILE A 268 -16.20 -14.56 -10.50
N PHE A 269 -16.68 -13.91 -9.43
CA PHE A 269 -17.21 -14.57 -8.25
C PHE A 269 -18.74 -14.47 -8.21
N ILE A 270 -19.44 -15.60 -8.10
CA ILE A 270 -20.88 -15.67 -7.93
C ILE A 270 -21.22 -16.60 -6.77
N ASN A 271 -21.88 -16.10 -5.74
CA ASN A 271 -22.47 -16.92 -4.68
C ASN A 271 -24.01 -16.86 -4.80
N GLY A 272 -24.61 -17.96 -5.26
CA GLY A 272 -26.03 -18.03 -5.59
C GLY A 272 -26.97 -17.73 -4.41
N THR A 273 -26.50 -17.90 -3.17
CA THR A 273 -27.28 -17.59 -1.95
C THR A 273 -26.91 -16.27 -1.30
N ALA A 274 -25.98 -15.48 -1.86
CA ALA A 274 -25.61 -14.18 -1.29
C ALA A 274 -26.81 -13.21 -1.31
N THR A 275 -26.99 -12.45 -0.24
CA THR A 275 -28.07 -11.46 -0.08
C THR A 275 -27.52 -10.17 0.52
N GLY A 276 -28.26 -9.07 0.36
CA GLY A 276 -27.82 -7.74 0.82
C GLY A 276 -27.27 -6.86 -0.30
N ILE A 277 -26.88 -5.64 0.07
CA ILE A 277 -26.26 -4.67 -0.86
C ILE A 277 -24.88 -5.19 -1.25
N GLY A 278 -24.54 -5.14 -2.54
CA GLY A 278 -23.26 -5.67 -3.03
C GLY A 278 -23.20 -7.20 -3.13
N ALA A 279 -24.31 -7.91 -2.93
CA ALA A 279 -24.32 -9.37 -3.06
C ALA A 279 -24.02 -9.82 -4.49
N HIS A 280 -22.86 -10.46 -4.71
CA HIS A 280 -22.47 -11.06 -5.98
C HIS A 280 -23.24 -12.38 -6.24
N ASN A 281 -24.56 -12.30 -6.36
CA ASN A 281 -25.42 -13.42 -6.73
C ASN A 281 -25.84 -13.34 -8.20
N TRP A 282 -26.68 -14.26 -8.67
CA TRP A 282 -27.14 -14.28 -10.06
C TRP A 282 -27.99 -13.08 -10.49
N THR A 283 -28.67 -12.41 -9.55
CA THR A 283 -29.42 -11.19 -9.84
C THR A 283 -28.48 -10.01 -10.12
N TRP A 284 -27.33 -9.98 -9.45
CA TRP A 284 -26.25 -9.04 -9.76
C TRP A 284 -25.53 -9.42 -11.06
N ALA A 285 -25.19 -10.70 -11.22
CA ALA A 285 -24.40 -11.19 -12.35
C ALA A 285 -25.09 -10.91 -13.69
N LYS A 286 -26.42 -11.10 -13.79
CA LYS A 286 -27.18 -10.86 -15.03
C LYS A 286 -27.14 -9.40 -15.52
N ASP A 287 -26.89 -8.46 -14.62
CA ASP A 287 -26.83 -7.03 -14.93
C ASP A 287 -25.39 -6.62 -15.33
N GLN A 288 -24.43 -7.54 -15.29
CA GLN A 288 -23.07 -7.31 -15.73
C GLN A 288 -22.94 -7.44 -17.25
N PRO A 289 -22.08 -6.63 -17.90
CA PRO A 289 -21.90 -6.67 -19.36
C PRO A 289 -21.47 -8.03 -19.93
N TRP A 290 -20.86 -8.87 -19.09
CA TRP A 290 -20.32 -10.17 -19.47
C TRP A 290 -21.28 -11.34 -19.28
N CYS A 291 -22.48 -11.11 -18.70
CA CYS A 291 -23.48 -12.15 -18.47
C CYS A 291 -24.76 -11.89 -19.28
N THR A 292 -25.39 -12.96 -19.76
CA THR A 292 -26.69 -12.89 -20.46
C THR A 292 -27.58 -14.06 -20.03
N GLY A 293 -28.87 -14.05 -20.39
CA GLY A 293 -29.83 -15.11 -20.05
C GLY A 293 -30.57 -14.89 -18.73
N SER A 294 -31.45 -15.83 -18.36
CA SER A 294 -32.32 -15.72 -17.17
C SER A 294 -32.11 -16.80 -16.11
N GLY A 295 -31.21 -17.76 -16.36
CA GLY A 295 -30.90 -18.84 -15.42
C GLY A 295 -31.88 -20.02 -15.46
N THR A 296 -32.77 -20.07 -16.45
CA THR A 296 -33.71 -21.18 -16.64
C THR A 296 -33.13 -22.26 -17.55
N TRP A 297 -33.69 -23.48 -17.55
CA TRP A 297 -33.20 -24.55 -18.44
C TRP A 297 -33.20 -24.17 -19.92
N THR A 298 -34.24 -23.44 -20.35
CA THR A 298 -34.40 -23.01 -21.74
C THR A 298 -33.66 -21.71 -22.07
N ASP A 299 -33.22 -20.98 -21.06
CA ASP A 299 -32.50 -19.72 -21.18
C ASP A 299 -31.50 -19.58 -20.01
N PRO A 300 -30.43 -20.40 -20.00
CA PRO A 300 -29.45 -20.43 -18.92
C PRO A 300 -28.66 -19.11 -18.88
N TYR A 301 -28.05 -18.79 -17.75
CA TYR A 301 -27.06 -17.71 -17.73
C TYR A 301 -25.86 -18.08 -18.60
N ILE A 302 -25.32 -17.15 -19.38
CA ILE A 302 -24.21 -17.42 -20.31
C ILE A 302 -23.07 -16.46 -20.03
N ILE A 303 -21.93 -17.02 -19.64
CA ILE A 303 -20.63 -16.36 -19.51
C ILE A 303 -19.78 -16.82 -20.69
N LYS A 304 -19.46 -15.92 -21.63
CA LYS A 304 -18.76 -16.34 -22.86
C LYS A 304 -17.81 -15.30 -23.45
N ASN A 305 -16.81 -15.78 -24.19
CA ASN A 305 -15.85 -14.97 -24.97
C ASN A 305 -15.04 -13.98 -24.11
N LEU A 306 -14.72 -14.37 -22.87
CA LEU A 306 -13.96 -13.53 -21.94
C LEU A 306 -12.52 -13.99 -21.83
N LYS A 307 -11.61 -13.04 -21.59
CA LYS A 307 -10.25 -13.29 -21.12
C LYS A 307 -10.18 -12.82 -19.67
N ILE A 308 -10.08 -13.78 -18.76
CA ILE A 308 -10.21 -13.58 -17.32
C ILE A 308 -8.87 -13.88 -16.65
N SER A 309 -8.33 -12.90 -15.93
CA SER A 309 -7.16 -13.08 -15.08
C SER A 309 -7.63 -13.32 -13.64
N GLY A 310 -7.02 -14.26 -12.93
CA GLY A 310 -7.14 -14.39 -11.48
C GLY A 310 -6.20 -13.45 -10.71
N PHE A 311 -5.34 -12.69 -11.42
CA PHE A 311 -4.33 -11.78 -10.87
C PHE A 311 -3.35 -12.44 -9.89
N GLY A 312 -3.17 -13.76 -9.97
CA GLY A 312 -2.36 -14.53 -9.01
C GLY A 312 -2.92 -14.53 -7.58
N LEU A 313 -4.14 -14.03 -7.37
CA LEU A 313 -4.76 -13.83 -6.06
C LEU A 313 -6.09 -14.57 -5.91
N PHE A 314 -6.74 -14.91 -7.02
CA PHE A 314 -8.10 -15.42 -7.02
C PHE A 314 -8.28 -16.63 -7.94
N ASN A 315 -9.34 -17.38 -7.68
CA ASN A 315 -9.91 -18.25 -8.70
C ASN A 315 -10.39 -17.40 -9.87
N GLY A 316 -10.16 -17.83 -11.12
CA GLY A 316 -10.56 -17.02 -12.27
C GLY A 316 -12.07 -16.94 -12.45
N ILE A 317 -12.77 -18.07 -12.41
CA ILE A 317 -14.24 -18.10 -12.29
C ILE A 317 -14.60 -18.97 -11.09
N GLU A 318 -15.40 -18.43 -10.20
CA GLU A 318 -15.87 -19.11 -9.02
C GLU A 318 -17.39 -18.99 -8.87
N ILE A 319 -18.08 -20.12 -8.87
CA ILE A 319 -19.53 -20.20 -8.66
C ILE A 319 -19.80 -21.09 -7.46
N ARG A 320 -20.41 -20.50 -6.42
CA ARG A 320 -20.78 -21.16 -5.18
C ARG A 320 -22.30 -21.23 -5.00
N ASN A 321 -22.79 -22.26 -4.33
CA ASN A 321 -24.15 -22.39 -3.80
C ASN A 321 -25.24 -22.01 -4.82
N SER A 322 -25.21 -22.66 -5.98
CA SER A 322 -26.08 -22.31 -7.11
C SER A 322 -26.97 -23.48 -7.49
N ASN A 323 -28.22 -23.19 -7.84
CA ASN A 323 -29.18 -24.17 -8.36
C ASN A 323 -29.85 -23.69 -9.67
N VAL A 324 -29.25 -22.68 -10.32
CA VAL A 324 -29.74 -22.13 -11.60
C VAL A 324 -28.94 -22.72 -12.75
N PHE A 325 -29.48 -22.65 -13.96
CA PHE A 325 -28.78 -23.15 -15.14
C PHE A 325 -27.85 -22.08 -15.69
N PHE A 326 -26.59 -22.46 -15.97
CA PHE A 326 -25.63 -21.57 -16.60
C PHE A 326 -24.70 -22.31 -17.56
N ILE A 327 -24.05 -21.57 -18.45
CA ILE A 327 -23.11 -22.01 -19.46
C ILE A 327 -21.87 -21.13 -19.36
N ILE A 328 -20.70 -21.75 -19.27
CA ILE A 328 -19.40 -21.10 -19.50
C ILE A 328 -18.88 -21.58 -20.85
N GLN A 329 -18.67 -20.66 -21.79
CA GLN A 329 -18.31 -21.01 -23.17
C GLN A 329 -17.22 -20.10 -23.73
N ASN A 330 -16.16 -20.70 -24.28
CA ASN A 330 -15.10 -19.95 -24.98
C ASN A 330 -14.46 -18.83 -24.14
N CYS A 331 -14.26 -19.08 -22.85
CA CYS A 331 -13.49 -18.20 -21.97
C CYS A 331 -12.05 -18.68 -21.87
N THR A 332 -11.10 -17.75 -21.85
CA THR A 332 -9.70 -18.00 -21.49
C THR A 332 -9.51 -17.56 -20.04
N VAL A 333 -9.11 -18.48 -19.18
CA VAL A 333 -8.84 -18.19 -17.76
C VAL A 333 -7.36 -18.47 -17.48
N PHE A 334 -6.66 -17.51 -16.87
CA PHE A 334 -5.22 -17.59 -16.61
C PHE A 334 -4.85 -16.81 -15.34
N ASN A 335 -3.60 -16.99 -14.88
CA ASN A 335 -3.05 -16.33 -13.68
C ASN A 335 -3.97 -16.46 -12.45
N SER A 336 -4.43 -17.66 -12.11
CA SER A 336 -5.24 -17.92 -10.91
C SER A 336 -4.34 -18.44 -9.79
N ASP A 337 -4.62 -18.05 -8.55
CA ASP A 337 -3.86 -18.50 -7.37
C ASP A 337 -4.06 -20.00 -7.11
N GLU A 338 -5.33 -20.42 -6.98
CA GLU A 338 -5.67 -21.82 -6.73
C GLU A 338 -6.25 -22.52 -7.97
N ASN A 339 -7.43 -22.10 -8.43
CA ASN A 339 -8.17 -22.77 -9.50
C ASN A 339 -8.49 -21.82 -10.64
N GLY A 340 -8.32 -22.27 -11.89
CA GLY A 340 -8.85 -21.51 -13.03
C GLY A 340 -10.37 -21.35 -12.95
N ILE A 341 -11.10 -22.45 -12.74
CA ILE A 341 -12.55 -22.44 -12.54
C ILE A 341 -12.89 -23.31 -11.33
N LEU A 342 -13.60 -22.75 -10.36
CA LEU A 342 -14.08 -23.45 -9.16
C LEU A 342 -15.62 -23.48 -9.12
N PHE A 343 -16.17 -24.67 -8.94
CA PHE A 343 -17.58 -24.87 -8.60
C PHE A 343 -17.70 -25.48 -7.22
N TYR A 344 -18.51 -24.86 -6.35
CA TYR A 344 -18.69 -25.29 -4.97
C TYR A 344 -20.18 -25.32 -4.61
N ASN A 345 -20.76 -26.50 -4.38
CA ASN A 345 -22.20 -26.70 -4.17
C ASN A 345 -23.05 -26.13 -5.34
N VAL A 346 -22.86 -26.70 -6.53
CA VAL A 346 -23.54 -26.32 -7.77
C VAL A 346 -24.18 -27.54 -8.43
#